data_AF-A0A2B5X3S9-F1
#
_entry.id   AF-A0A2B5X3S9-F1
#
_cell.length_a   1.000
_cell.length_b   1.000
_cell.length_c   1.000
_cell.angle_alpha   90.00
_cell.angle_beta   90.00
_cell.angle_gamma   90.00
#
_symmetry.space_group_name_H-M   'P 1'
#
loop_
_entity.id
_entity.type
_entity.pdbx_description
1 polymer ?
#
loop_
_entity_poly.entity_id
_entity_poly.type
_entity_poly.pdbx_seq_one_letter_code
_entity_poly.pdbx_strand_id
1 'polypeptide(L)' 'MKVTKQEQAIIIGIVISALGEQIVNACTNTDKLEKVSVIHNEMHDNTTPRERREAMINLLDKTMDELLED' A
#
# COMPACT_ATOMS: atom_id res chain seq x y z
N MET A 1 -6.17 -13.73 4.14
CA MET A 1 -5.37 -13.48 2.91
C MET A 1 -3.91 -13.12 3.21
N LYS A 2 -2.95 -13.58 2.39
CA LYS A 2 -1.53 -13.16 2.45
C LYS A 2 -1.22 -12.09 1.40
N VAL A 3 -0.93 -10.87 1.86
CA VAL A 3 -0.45 -9.76 1.00
C VAL A 3 1.07 -9.77 0.85
N THR A 4 1.54 -9.44 -0.36
CA THR A 4 2.96 -9.21 -0.63
C THR A 4 3.41 -7.83 -0.14
N LYS A 5 4.72 -7.60 -0.03
CA LYS A 5 5.24 -6.27 0.32
C LYS A 5 4.87 -5.19 -0.71
N GLN A 6 4.82 -5.55 -1.99
CA GLN A 6 4.43 -4.63 -3.05
C GLN A 6 2.94 -4.26 -2.93
N GLU A 7 2.08 -5.23 -2.62
CA GLU A 7 0.66 -4.99 -2.34
C GLU A 7 0.47 -4.13 -1.09
N GLN A 8 1.26 -4.36 -0.04
CA GLN A 8 1.28 -3.52 1.17
C GLN A 8 1.69 -2.07 0.85
N ALA A 9 2.72 -1.87 0.02
CA ALA A 9 3.13 -0.53 -0.40
C ALA A 9 2.01 0.19 -1.18
N ILE A 10 1.29 -0.52 -2.05
CA ILE A 10 0.11 0.02 -2.76
C ILE A 10 -0.98 0.45 -1.76
N ILE A 11 -1.33 -0.41 -0.79
CA ILE A 11 -2.34 -0.08 0.24
C ILE A 11 -1.95 1.20 0.99
N ILE A 12 -0.70 1.27 1.44
CA ILE A 12 -0.19 2.41 2.20
C ILE A 12 -0.29 3.69 1.37
N GLY A 13 0.15 3.68 0.11
CA GLY A 13 0.06 4.85 -0.76
C GLY A 13 -1.37 5.33 -0.97
N ILE A 14 -2.33 4.40 -1.12
CA ILE A 14 -3.76 4.72 -1.25
C ILE A 14 -4.31 5.33 0.04
N VAL A 15 -4.03 4.71 1.20
CA VAL A 15 -4.53 5.18 2.51
C VAL A 15 -3.98 6.56 2.85
N ILE A 16 -2.69 6.81 2.61
CA ILE A 16 -2.08 8.14 2.81
C ILE A 16 -2.74 9.16 1.89
N SER A 17 -2.95 8.81 0.62
CA SER A 17 -3.59 9.70 -0.36
C SER A 17 -5.04 10.02 0.01
N ALA A 18 -5.77 9.06 0.58
CA ALA A 18 -7.17 9.22 0.98
C ALA A 18 -7.33 10.05 2.27
N LEU A 19 -6.45 9.86 3.25
CA LEU A 19 -6.50 10.57 4.53
C LEU A 19 -5.81 11.94 4.46
N GLY A 20 -4.86 12.12 3.55
CA GLY A 20 -4.03 13.30 3.46
C GLY A 20 -2.93 13.36 4.51
N GLU A 21 -1.85 14.05 4.17
CA GLU A 21 -0.61 14.10 4.95
C GLU A 21 -0.81 14.64 6.38
N GLN A 22 -1.67 15.65 6.57
CA GLN A 22 -1.91 16.24 7.89
C GLN A 22 -2.52 15.23 8.88
N ILE A 23 -3.52 14.46 8.44
CA ILE A 23 -4.17 13.45 9.29
C ILE A 23 -3.21 12.31 9.58
N VAL A 24 -2.48 11.84 8.56
CA VAL A 24 -1.51 10.76 8.72
C VAL A 24 -0.40 11.15 9.70
N ASN A 25 0.17 12.35 9.58
CA ASN A 25 1.23 12.83 10.47
C ASN A 25 0.76 13.01 11.92
N ALA A 26 -0.50 13.42 12.13
CA ALA A 26 -1.05 13.63 13.47
C ALA A 26 -1.46 12.34 14.18
N CYS A 27 -1.90 11.31 13.43
CA CYS A 27 -2.51 10.11 13.98
C CYS A 27 -1.59 8.86 13.92
N THR A 28 -0.38 8.97 13.38
CA THR A 28 0.55 7.84 13.24
C THR A 28 1.94 8.15 13.81
N ASN A 29 2.74 7.11 14.03
CA ASN A 29 4.11 7.27 14.47
C ASN A 29 4.98 7.77 13.30
N THR A 30 5.52 8.98 13.43
CA THR A 30 6.29 9.67 12.39
C THR A 30 7.56 8.88 11.98
N ASP A 31 8.28 8.27 12.93
CA ASP A 31 9.47 7.46 12.62
C ASP A 31 9.13 6.23 11.78
N LYS A 32 7.96 5.63 12.00
CA LYS A 32 7.46 4.52 11.16
C LYS A 32 7.08 5.02 9.77
N LEU A 33 6.42 6.17 9.70
CA LEU A 33 5.98 6.76 8.43
C LEU A 33 7.18 7.10 7.54
N GLU A 34 8.24 7.67 8.10
CA GLU A 34 9.46 7.99 7.36
C GLU A 34 10.10 6.72 6.77
N LYS A 35 10.27 5.68 7.58
CA LYS A 35 10.82 4.39 7.12
C LYS A 35 9.96 3.74 6.04
N VAL A 36 8.64 3.80 6.20
CA VAL A 36 7.69 3.27 5.22
C VAL A 36 7.71 4.09 3.93
N SER A 37 7.87 5.41 4.00
CA SER A 37 8.00 6.26 2.82
C SER A 37 9.23 5.89 1.99
N VAL A 38 10.37 5.62 2.64
CA VAL A 38 11.59 5.17 1.94
C VAL A 38 11.32 3.86 1.20
N ILE A 39 10.74 2.87 1.89
CA ILE A 39 10.43 1.56 1.28
C ILE A 39 9.40 1.70 0.15
N HIS A 40 8.36 2.51 0.34
CA HIS A 40 7.34 2.78 -0.68
C HIS A 40 7.96 3.38 -1.94
N ASN A 41 8.83 4.38 -1.79
CA ASN A 41 9.49 5.04 -2.91
C ASN A 41 10.43 4.08 -3.63
N GLU A 42 11.26 3.34 -2.89
CA GLU A 42 12.12 2.32 -3.48
C GLU A 42 11.33 1.26 -4.25
N MET A 43 10.19 0.82 -3.73
CA MET A 43 9.31 -0.11 -4.46
C MET A 43 8.66 0.53 -5.68
N HIS A 44 8.28 1.81 -5.58
CA HIS A 44 7.68 2.51 -6.69
C HIS A 44 8.68 2.69 -7.85
N ASP A 45 9.92 3.04 -7.53
CA ASP A 45 10.99 3.28 -8.51
C ASP A 45 11.47 1.98 -9.16
N ASN A 46 11.45 0.86 -8.43
CA ASN A 46 11.93 -0.44 -8.91
C ASN A 46 10.86 -1.31 -9.57
N THR A 47 9.62 -0.84 -9.72
CA THR A 47 8.53 -1.61 -10.35
C THR A 47 8.06 -0.99 -11.65
N THR A 48 7.87 -1.82 -12.67
CA THR A 48 7.31 -1.34 -13.94
C THR A 48 5.82 -1.02 -13.80
N PRO A 49 5.26 -0.13 -14.65
CA PRO A 49 3.82 0.12 -14.67
C PRO A 49 2.96 -1.13 -14.86
N ARG A 50 3.48 -2.14 -15.59
CA ARG A 50 2.79 -3.42 -15.80
C ARG A 50 2.75 -4.24 -14.52
N GLU A 51 3.89 -4.46 -13.86
CA GLU A 51 3.96 -5.22 -12.61
C GLU A 51 3.13 -4.56 -11.51
N ARG A 52 3.12 -3.22 -11.44
CA ARG A 52 2.27 -2.50 -10.50
C ARG A 52 0.79 -2.75 -10.75
N ARG A 53 0.37 -2.76 -12.03
CA ARG A 53 -1.02 -3.06 -12.40
C ARG A 53 -1.41 -4.49 -12.03
N GLU A 54 -0.55 -5.46 -12.32
CA GLU A 54 -0.78 -6.86 -11.96
C GLU A 54 -0.89 -7.03 -10.43
N ALA A 55 -0.01 -6.38 -9.66
CA ALA A 55 -0.08 -6.37 -8.20
C ALA A 55 -1.38 -5.73 -7.68
N MET A 56 -1.88 -4.65 -8.30
CA MET A 56 -3.16 -4.04 -7.94
C MET A 56 -4.35 -4.97 -8.23
N ILE A 57 -4.34 -5.66 -9.38
CA ILE A 57 -5.39 -6.62 -9.74
C ILE A 57 -5.41 -7.79 -8.75
N ASN A 58 -4.25 -8.38 -8.46
CA ASN A 58 -4.13 -9.46 -7.49
C ASN A 58 -4.53 -9.04 -6.07
N LEU A 59 -4.16 -7.82 -5.66
CA LEU A 59 -4.58 -7.27 -4.38
C LEU A 59 -6.10 -7.15 -4.30
N LEU A 60 -6.74 -6.63 -5.35
CA LEU A 60 -8.18 -6.46 -5.42
C LEU A 60 -8.91 -7.80 -5.30
N ASP A 61 -8.51 -8.78 -6.11
CA ASP A 61 -9.09 -10.13 -6.14
C ASP A 61 -9.05 -10.78 -4.75
N LYS A 62 -7.86 -10.83 -4.13
CA LYS A 62 -7.71 -11.39 -2.79
C LYS A 62 -8.51 -10.64 -1.73
N THR A 63 -8.63 -9.32 -1.85
CA THR A 63 -9.40 -8.50 -0.88
C THR A 63 -10.90 -8.75 -1.04
N MET A 64 -11.37 -8.97 -2.27
CA MET A 64 -12.76 -9.38 -2.52
C MET A 64 -13.03 -10.77 -1.96
N ASP A 65 -12.14 -11.73 -2.18
CA ASP A 65 -12.27 -13.07 -1.61
C ASP A 65 -12.39 -13.00 -0.08
N GLU A 66 -11.45 -12.32 0.59
CA GLU A 66 -11.48 -12.17 2.05
C GLU A 66 -12.74 -11.45 2.55
N LEU A 67 -13.24 -10.44 1.82
CA LEU A 67 -14.43 -9.70 2.21
C LEU A 67 -15.72 -10.54 2.09
N LEU A 68 -15.71 -11.53 1.20
CA LEU A 68 -16.83 -12.43 0.95
C LEU A 68 -16.77 -13.71 1.80
N GLU A 69 -15.68 -13.93 2.56
CA GLU A 69 -15.60 -14.99 3.56
C GLU A 69 -16.44 -14.60 4.81
N ASP A 70 -17.39 -15.46 5.21
CA ASP A 70 -18.31 -15.28 6.35
C ASP A 70 -17.61 -15.18 7.73
#